data_AF-A0A7V7VQP2-F1
#
_entry.id   AF-A0A7V7VQP2-F1
#
_cell.length_a   1.000
_cell.length_b   1.000
_cell.length_c   1.000
_cell.angle_alpha   90.00
_cell.angle_beta   90.00
_cell.angle_gamma   90.00
#
_symmetry.space_group_name_H-M   'P 1'
#
loop_
_entity.id
_entity.type
_entity.pdbx_description
1 polymer ?
#
loop_
_entity_poly.entity_id
_entity_poly.type
_entity_poly.pdbx_seq_one_letter_code
_entity_poly.pdbx_strand_id
1 'polypeptide(L)'
;MNKTIVILATVGILSIPTLSNAKDVCSDEYMASAIRNEANLAQNAVGICPTARAQIKLMKKSIALIDNCRHMPDLMQLRSRYVNTLQQAQAQAKAACS
;
A
#
# COMPACT_ATOMS: atom_id res chain seq x y z
N MET A 1 0.07 57.34 -27.47
CA MET A 1 -1.37 57.69 -27.47
C MET A 1 -2.15 56.54 -28.06
N ASN A 2 -3.14 56.05 -27.31
CA ASN A 2 -4.30 55.23 -27.75
C ASN A 2 -4.04 53.83 -28.32
N LYS A 3 -4.91 52.83 -28.11
CA LYS A 3 -6.02 52.57 -27.17
C LYS A 3 -6.37 51.09 -27.41
N THR A 4 -6.67 50.41 -26.32
CA THR A 4 -7.37 49.13 -26.14
C THR A 4 -8.21 48.62 -27.30
N ILE A 5 -8.14 47.31 -27.60
CA ILE A 5 -9.32 46.48 -27.84
C ILE A 5 -9.15 45.14 -27.11
N VAL A 6 -10.03 44.95 -26.13
CA VAL A 6 -10.39 43.69 -25.48
C VAL A 6 -11.34 42.95 -26.42
N ILE A 7 -11.09 41.66 -26.68
CA ILE A 7 -12.17 40.74 -27.06
C ILE A 7 -12.05 39.47 -26.20
N LEU A 8 -13.04 39.34 -25.31
CA LEU A 8 -13.45 38.13 -24.65
C LEU A 8 -13.78 37.04 -25.69
N ALA A 9 -13.22 35.85 -25.53
CA ALA A 9 -13.80 34.62 -26.02
C ALA A 9 -13.70 33.55 -24.93
N THR A 10 -14.71 33.59 -24.07
CA THR A 10 -15.17 32.49 -23.22
C THR A 10 -15.50 31.26 -24.06
N VAL A 11 -14.66 30.22 -24.08
CA VAL A 11 -15.11 28.83 -24.26
C VAL A 11 -14.11 27.88 -23.62
N GLY A 12 -14.59 27.02 -22.73
CA GLY A 12 -13.89 25.79 -22.36
C GLY A 12 -12.89 25.93 -21.22
N ILE A 13 -13.32 26.44 -20.07
CA ILE A 13 -12.87 25.81 -18.82
C ILE A 13 -13.38 24.37 -18.93
N LEU A 14 -12.56 23.49 -19.50
CA LEU A 14 -12.69 22.06 -19.24
C LEU A 14 -12.48 21.95 -17.74
N SER A 15 -13.61 21.96 -17.04
CA SER A 15 -13.73 21.63 -15.64
C SER A 15 -13.13 20.25 -15.47
N ILE A 16 -11.83 20.19 -15.27
CA ILE A 16 -11.17 19.03 -14.69
C ILE A 16 -11.92 18.85 -13.37
N PRO A 17 -12.63 17.75 -13.14
CA PRO A 17 -13.05 17.44 -11.79
C PRO A 17 -11.76 17.10 -11.03
N THR A 18 -11.07 18.11 -10.51
CA THR A 18 -10.04 17.98 -9.49
C THR A 18 -10.75 17.64 -8.18
N LEU A 19 -11.42 16.50 -8.15
CA LEU A 19 -12.03 15.93 -6.97
C LEU A 19 -11.93 14.41 -7.08
N SER A 20 -10.77 13.91 -6.69
CA SER A 20 -10.75 12.78 -5.79
C SER A 20 -9.48 12.86 -4.95
N ASN A 21 -9.58 13.57 -3.82
CA ASN A 21 -8.81 13.26 -2.61
C ASN A 21 -9.20 11.88 -2.02
N ALA A 22 -9.68 10.96 -2.86
CA ALA A 22 -9.76 9.55 -2.49
C ALA A 22 -8.29 9.13 -2.39
N LYS A 23 -7.83 8.88 -1.15
CA LYS A 23 -6.53 8.23 -0.95
C LYS A 23 -6.51 7.03 -1.89
N ASP A 24 -5.60 7.03 -2.85
CA ASP A 24 -5.41 5.88 -3.70
C ASP A 24 -4.84 4.77 -2.81
N VAL A 25 -5.74 3.95 -2.27
CA VAL A 25 -5.42 2.91 -1.30
C VAL A 25 -4.58 1.78 -1.89
N CYS A 26 -4.44 1.78 -3.23
CA CYS A 26 -3.66 0.82 -3.99
C CYS A 26 -2.38 1.43 -4.56
N SER A 27 -2.13 2.72 -4.32
CA SER A 27 -0.83 3.33 -4.60
C SER A 27 0.27 2.71 -3.72
N ASP A 28 1.46 2.56 -4.31
CA ASP A 28 2.64 2.07 -3.61
C ASP A 28 2.94 2.89 -2.35
N GLU A 29 2.78 4.22 -2.42
CA GLU A 29 3.01 5.13 -1.30
C GLU A 29 2.04 4.86 -0.13
N TYR A 30 0.75 4.67 -0.44
CA TYR A 30 -0.23 4.35 0.59
C TYR A 30 0.04 2.98 1.21
N MET A 31 0.27 1.96 0.38
CA MET A 31 0.51 0.60 0.85
C MET A 31 1.79 0.51 1.68
N ALA A 32 2.89 1.11 1.22
CA ALA A 32 4.14 1.20 1.95
C ALA A 32 3.97 1.93 3.29
N SER A 33 3.22 3.04 3.28
CA SER A 33 2.93 3.78 4.51
C SER A 33 2.09 2.97 5.49
N ALA A 34 1.11 2.21 4.99
CA ALA A 34 0.21 1.39 5.79
C ALA A 34 0.93 0.23 6.48
N ILE A 35 1.98 -0.35 5.88
CA ILE A 35 2.77 -1.44 6.48
C ILE A 35 4.05 -0.98 7.19
N ARG A 36 4.39 0.31 7.14
CA ARG A 36 5.68 0.84 7.63
C ARG A 36 5.99 0.42 9.06
N ASN A 37 5.01 0.49 9.95
CA ASN A 37 5.20 0.13 11.35
C ASN A 37 5.51 -1.36 11.51
N GLU A 38 4.73 -2.24 10.86
CA GLU A 38 4.96 -3.68 10.89
C GLU A 38 6.28 -4.07 10.22
N ALA A 39 6.68 -3.36 9.16
CA ALA A 39 7.96 -3.55 8.50
C ALA A 39 9.13 -3.17 9.43
N ASN A 40 9.03 -2.03 10.12
CA ASN A 40 10.02 -1.64 11.12
C ASN A 40 10.10 -2.65 12.27
N LEU A 41 8.96 -3.15 12.75
CA LEU A 41 8.95 -4.19 13.78
C LEU A 41 9.60 -5.49 13.30
N ALA A 42 9.36 -5.90 12.06
CA ALA A 42 9.97 -7.10 11.48
C ALA A 42 11.49 -6.93 11.29
N GLN A 43 11.95 -5.76 10.88
CA GLN A 43 13.38 -5.46 10.68
C GLN A 43 14.15 -5.35 12.01
N ASN A 44 13.52 -4.81 13.05
CA ASN A 44 14.16 -4.62 14.36
C ASN A 44 13.94 -5.79 15.33
N ALA A 45 13.19 -6.82 14.92
CA ALA A 45 12.98 -7.98 15.76
C ALA A 45 14.28 -8.79 15.90
N VAL A 46 14.63 -9.11 17.15
CA VAL A 46 15.82 -9.90 17.47
C VAL A 46 15.41 -11.27 18.01
N GLY A 47 16.01 -12.32 17.47
CA GLY A 47 15.72 -13.71 17.82
C GLY A 47 14.59 -14.31 16.97
N ILE A 48 14.57 -15.64 16.88
CA ILE A 48 13.71 -16.38 15.94
C ILE A 48 12.22 -16.13 16.23
N CYS A 49 11.81 -16.22 17.49
CA CYS A 49 10.40 -16.07 17.85
C CYS A 49 9.85 -14.64 17.62
N PRO A 50 10.49 -13.56 18.12
CA PRO A 50 10.05 -12.20 17.84
C PRO A 50 10.03 -11.88 16.35
N THR A 51 11.04 -12.34 15.60
CA THR A 51 11.13 -12.15 14.14
C THR A 51 9.97 -12.83 13.42
N ALA A 52 9.70 -14.10 13.72
CA ALA A 52 8.59 -14.84 13.13
C ALA A 52 7.24 -14.17 13.44
N ARG A 53 7.02 -13.72 14.69
CA ARG A 53 5.80 -13.01 15.08
C ARG A 53 5.63 -11.67 14.37
N ALA A 54 6.70 -10.91 14.21
CA ALA A 54 6.67 -9.64 13.49
C ALA A 54 6.42 -9.84 11.99
N GLN A 55 7.06 -10.84 11.38
CA GLN A 55 6.83 -11.22 9.99
C GLN A 55 5.38 -11.66 9.75
N ILE A 56 4.77 -12.44 10.66
CA ILE A 56 3.35 -12.80 10.59
C ILE A 56 2.46 -11.55 10.53
N LYS A 57 2.71 -10.55 11.39
CA LYS A 57 1.93 -9.30 11.41
C LYS A 57 2.08 -8.53 10.10
N LEU A 58 3.31 -8.38 9.62
CA LEU A 58 3.60 -7.71 8.35
C LEU A 58 2.90 -8.38 7.17
N MET A 59 3.02 -9.70 7.03
CA MET A 59 2.43 -10.44 5.92
C MET A 59 0.90 -10.41 5.95
N LYS A 60 0.29 -10.58 7.13
CA LYS A 60 -1.18 -10.46 7.27
C LYS A 60 -1.69 -9.10 6.82
N LYS A 61 -1.02 -8.02 7.23
CA LYS A 61 -1.43 -6.66 6.84
C LYS A 61 -1.23 -6.41 5.35
N SER A 62 -0.11 -6.88 4.80
CA SER A 62 0.19 -6.75 3.36
C SER A 62 -0.83 -7.49 2.49
N ILE A 63 -1.22 -8.72 2.87
CA ILE A 63 -2.25 -9.49 2.15
C ILE A 63 -3.59 -8.78 2.21
N ALA A 64 -3.99 -8.24 3.37
CA ALA A 64 -5.25 -7.50 3.50
C ALA A 64 -5.29 -6.25 2.59
N LEU A 65 -4.15 -5.55 2.43
CA LEU A 65 -4.05 -4.43 1.50
C LEU A 65 -4.16 -4.89 0.04
N ILE A 66 -3.46 -5.97 -0.33
CA ILE A 66 -3.57 -6.56 -1.68
C ILE A 66 -5.02 -7.00 -1.97
N ASP A 67 -5.70 -7.59 -1.00
CA ASP A 67 -7.10 -8.05 -1.14
C ASP A 67 -8.07 -6.88 -1.36
N ASN A 68 -7.83 -5.73 -0.72
CA ASN A 68 -8.56 -4.49 -1.00
C ASN A 68 -8.31 -3.96 -2.42
N CYS A 69 -7.16 -4.29 -2.98
CA CYS A 69 -6.70 -3.89 -4.31
C CYS A 69 -6.84 -5.01 -5.35
N ARG A 70 -7.77 -5.96 -5.16
CA ARG A 70 -8.00 -7.10 -6.05
C ARG A 70 -8.24 -6.75 -7.53
N HIS A 71 -8.62 -5.50 -7.81
CA HIS A 71 -8.82 -4.98 -9.16
C HIS A 71 -7.51 -4.68 -9.89
N MET A 72 -6.37 -4.63 -9.18
CA MET A 72 -5.03 -4.50 -9.75
C MET A 72 -4.41 -5.89 -9.97
N PRO A 73 -4.28 -6.36 -11.22
CA PRO A 73 -3.75 -7.69 -11.51
C PRO A 73 -2.31 -7.87 -11.03
N ASP A 74 -1.49 -6.82 -11.09
CA ASP A 74 -0.07 -6.88 -10.70
C ASP A 74 0.09 -7.13 -9.19
N LEU A 75 -0.72 -6.48 -8.36
CA LEU A 75 -0.73 -6.73 -6.91
C LEU A 75 -1.23 -8.14 -6.58
N MET A 76 -2.22 -8.64 -7.34
CA MET A 76 -2.75 -9.99 -7.14
C MET A 76 -1.73 -11.09 -7.47
N GLN A 77 -0.79 -10.85 -8.39
CA GLN A 77 0.32 -11.79 -8.65
C GLN A 77 1.23 -11.95 -7.42
N LEU A 78 1.38 -10.90 -6.61
CA LEU A 78 2.20 -10.92 -5.40
C LEU A 78 1.52 -11.68 -4.25
N ARG A 79 0.19 -11.69 -4.21
CA ARG A 79 -0.61 -12.28 -3.11
C ARG A 79 -0.16 -13.69 -2.72
N SER A 80 0.05 -14.58 -3.69
CA SER A 80 0.45 -15.97 -3.45
C SER A 80 1.80 -16.07 -2.72
N ARG A 81 2.76 -15.22 -3.08
CA ARG A 81 4.07 -15.14 -2.43
C ARG A 81 3.94 -14.74 -0.97
N TYR A 82 3.12 -13.72 -0.69
CA TYR A 82 2.89 -13.24 0.67
C TYR A 82 2.18 -14.29 1.55
N VAL A 83 1.23 -15.04 0.98
CA VAL A 83 0.58 -16.16 1.67
C VAL A 83 1.59 -17.26 2.01
N ASN A 84 2.48 -17.61 1.08
CA ASN A 84 3.52 -18.60 1.33
C ASN A 84 4.50 -18.14 2.42
N THR A 85 4.93 -16.88 2.40
CA THR A 85 5.78 -16.30 3.45
C THR A 85 5.07 -16.26 4.80
N LEU A 86 3.76 -15.97 4.83
CA LEU A 86 2.95 -16.04 6.05
C LEU A 86 2.96 -17.45 6.66
N GLN A 87 2.74 -18.48 5.83
CA GLN A 87 2.75 -19.87 6.29
C GLN A 87 4.12 -20.29 6.84
N GLN A 88 5.21 -19.88 6.17
CA GLN A 88 6.57 -20.14 6.64
C GLN A 88 6.83 -19.46 7.99
N ALA A 89 6.45 -18.20 8.15
CA ALA A 89 6.60 -17.47 9.41
C ALA A 89 5.76 -18.09 10.53
N GLN A 90 4.56 -18.59 10.23
CA GLN A 90 3.73 -19.35 11.18
C GLN A 90 4.39 -20.65 11.62
N ALA A 91 4.97 -21.41 10.69
CA ALA A 91 5.70 -22.64 11.01
C ALA A 91 6.93 -22.35 11.89
N GLN A 92 7.70 -21.30 11.58
CA GLN A 92 8.83 -20.86 12.41
C GLN A 92 8.39 -20.43 13.80
N ALA A 93 7.32 -19.64 13.91
CA ALA A 93 6.78 -19.23 15.21
C ALA A 93 6.33 -20.45 16.02
N LYS A 94 5.66 -21.43 15.39
CA LYS A 94 5.22 -22.67 16.05
C LYS A 94 6.41 -23.49 16.58
N ALA A 95 7.52 -23.51 15.85
CA ALA A 95 8.71 -24.27 16.24
C ALA A 95 9.56 -23.57 17.32
N ALA A 96 9.55 -22.24 17.36
CA ALA A 96 10.52 -21.45 18.15
C ALA A 96 9.92 -20.66 19.33
N CYS A 97 8.60 -20.52 19.44
CA CYS A 97 7.94 -19.65 20.42
C CYS A 97 7.27 -20.39 21.60
N SER A 98 7.87 -21.49 22.08
CA SER A 98 7.40 -22.29 23.22
C SER A 98 7.04 -21.47 24.45
#